data_AF-A0A1M5A2P1-F1
#
_entry.id   AF-A0A1M5A2P1-F1
#
_cell.length_a   1.000
_cell.length_b   1.000
_cell.length_c   1.000
_cell.angle_alpha   90.00
_cell.angle_beta   90.00
_cell.angle_gamma   90.00
#
_symmetry.space_group_name_H-M   'P 1'
#
loop_
_entity.id
_entity.type
_entity.pdbx_description
1 polymer ?
#
loop_
_entity_poly.entity_id
_entity_poly.type
_entity_poly.pdbx_seq_one_letter_code
_entity_poly.pdbx_strand_id
1 'polypeptide(L)'
;MQIIGRATRDAKGKTHSRFTNLIAEPDASEGAVTEAINDTLKAIAASLLMEQVLVPRFNFAPKLTSTTPTEGFEYGEGGYDPEKSNVGFNEDSGQFQIEIKGLVEPKSKEAERICQEDINEVITAFVQDKQVKERGLFDEELVPEEITVVRMGKIIKDRYPDLEENDVEAIRQRAVAALNITQGAKAAVLGNDGDDNEPSANTALIDGVRKFALSVRDLDIDLIDAINPFGEAYSILAKSMDEDSLKQVASVIAAKRNPVTPDEAVTWAKRASKFKKDMGRSPSLTATDPYERLMAEGATAFMRFRKEGKYE
;
A
#
# COMPACT_ATOMS: atom_id res chain seq x y z
N MET A 1 5.41 21.82 -33.67
CA MET A 1 4.76 20.69 -34.39
C MET A 1 3.58 21.11 -35.29
N GLN A 2 2.68 22.02 -34.86
CA GLN A 2 1.44 22.34 -35.60
C GLN A 2 1.63 22.89 -37.04
N ILE A 3 2.69 23.66 -37.30
CA ILE A 3 2.90 24.31 -38.62
C ILE A 3 3.45 23.32 -39.67
N ILE A 4 4.43 22.49 -39.30
CA ILE A 4 5.08 21.51 -40.19
C ILE A 4 4.15 20.31 -40.49
N GLY A 5 3.31 19.92 -39.53
CA GLY A 5 2.33 18.84 -39.71
C GLY A 5 1.23 19.18 -40.73
N ARG A 6 0.81 20.45 -40.84
CA ARG A 6 -0.21 20.86 -41.83
C ARG A 6 0.33 20.81 -43.26
N ALA A 7 1.54 21.29 -43.49
CA ALA A 7 2.17 21.27 -44.81
C ALA A 7 2.41 19.84 -45.35
N THR A 8 2.62 18.87 -44.47
CA THR A 8 2.90 17.47 -44.83
C THR A 8 1.66 16.57 -44.84
N ARG A 9 0.56 16.95 -44.18
CA ARG A 9 -0.72 16.24 -44.18
C ARG A 9 -1.51 16.45 -45.47
N ASP A 10 -1.54 17.68 -45.98
CA ASP A 10 -2.46 18.09 -47.06
C ASP A 10 -1.78 18.08 -48.46
N ALA A 11 -0.71 17.29 -48.62
CA ALA A 11 0.02 17.18 -49.88
C ALA A 11 -0.75 16.39 -50.95
N LYS A 12 -0.86 16.95 -52.16
CA LYS A 12 -1.63 16.39 -53.27
C LYS A 12 -1.03 15.06 -53.75
N GLY A 13 -1.83 13.99 -53.74
CA GLY A 13 -1.42 12.63 -54.14
C GLY A 13 -1.04 11.68 -52.99
N LYS A 14 -1.12 12.14 -51.74
CA LYS A 14 -0.79 11.33 -50.56
C LYS A 14 -1.99 10.48 -50.11
N THR A 15 -1.82 9.17 -49.98
CA THR A 15 -2.88 8.22 -49.59
C THR A 15 -2.82 7.80 -48.10
N HIS A 16 -1.70 8.03 -47.42
CA HIS A 16 -1.51 7.69 -46.01
C HIS A 16 -0.58 8.68 -45.29
N SER A 17 -0.86 8.97 -44.02
CA SER A 17 0.03 9.71 -43.12
C SER A 17 0.09 9.01 -41.77
N ARG A 18 1.32 8.81 -41.25
CA ARG A 18 1.59 8.29 -39.92
C ARG A 18 2.35 9.35 -39.14
N PHE A 19 1.85 9.67 -37.95
CA PHE A 19 2.55 10.49 -36.97
C PHE A 19 3.07 9.55 -35.89
N THR A 20 4.38 9.42 -35.80
CA THR A 20 5.02 8.75 -34.67
C THR A 20 5.58 9.83 -33.78
N ASN A 21 5.07 9.93 -32.55
CA ASN A 21 5.64 10.82 -31.56
C ASN A 21 6.91 10.13 -31.05
N LEU A 22 8.08 10.62 -31.47
CA LEU A 22 9.34 10.18 -30.91
C LEU A 22 9.51 10.91 -29.59
N ILE A 23 9.28 10.19 -28.49
CA ILE A 23 9.79 10.60 -27.18
C ILE A 23 11.29 10.33 -27.27
N ALA A 24 12.13 11.31 -26.89
CA ALA A 24 13.56 11.08 -26.83
C ALA A 24 13.82 9.88 -25.92
N GLU A 25 14.48 8.86 -26.45
CA GLU A 25 15.10 7.80 -25.65
C GLU A 25 16.11 8.50 -24.74
N PRO A 26 16.03 8.34 -23.41
CA PRO A 26 17.03 8.87 -22.52
C PRO A 26 18.39 8.27 -22.92
N ASP A 27 19.41 9.13 -22.93
CA ASP A 27 20.75 8.86 -23.46
C ASP A 27 21.38 7.59 -22.84
N ALA A 28 22.27 6.93 -23.58
CA ALA A 28 22.88 5.61 -23.32
C ALA A 28 23.68 5.48 -21.99
N SER A 29 23.63 6.49 -21.13
CA SER A 29 23.74 6.40 -19.66
C SER A 29 22.64 5.55 -18.99
N GLU A 30 21.55 5.23 -19.69
CA GLU A 30 20.39 4.48 -19.17
C GLU A 30 20.72 3.11 -18.57
N GLY A 31 21.68 2.37 -19.10
CA GLY A 31 21.98 1.02 -18.62
C GLY A 31 22.47 1.03 -17.16
N ALA A 32 23.48 1.85 -16.88
CA ALA A 32 24.05 1.99 -15.54
C ALA A 32 23.08 2.68 -14.57
N VAL A 33 22.29 3.66 -15.04
CA VAL A 33 21.26 4.32 -14.23
C VAL A 33 20.12 3.35 -13.89
N THR A 34 19.66 2.56 -14.86
CA THR A 34 18.62 1.54 -14.66
C THR A 34 19.12 0.42 -13.74
N GLU A 35 20.37 0.01 -13.88
CA GLU A 35 21.01 -0.94 -12.97
C GLU A 35 21.11 -0.39 -11.55
N ALA A 36 21.59 0.85 -11.38
CA ALA A 36 21.66 1.53 -10.09
C ALA A 36 20.28 1.69 -9.43
N ILE A 37 19.24 2.05 -10.20
CA ILE A 37 17.87 2.12 -9.70
C ILE A 37 17.40 0.74 -9.24
N ASN A 38 17.59 -0.29 -10.06
CA ASN A 38 17.17 -1.65 -9.70
C ASN A 38 17.90 -2.16 -8.45
N ASP A 39 19.19 -1.88 -8.32
CA ASP A 39 19.97 -2.28 -7.15
C ASP A 39 19.55 -1.50 -5.90
N THR A 40 19.24 -0.22 -6.04
CA THR A 40 18.69 0.58 -4.94
C THR A 40 17.29 0.08 -4.53
N LEU A 41 16.44 -0.28 -5.49
CA LEU A 41 15.14 -0.90 -5.23
C LEU A 41 15.27 -2.26 -4.52
N LYS A 42 16.29 -3.06 -4.85
CA LYS A 42 16.60 -4.30 -4.13
C LYS A 42 17.09 -4.01 -2.72
N ALA A 43 17.95 -3.02 -2.53
CA ALA A 43 18.45 -2.63 -1.23
C ALA A 43 17.33 -2.13 -0.31
N ILE A 44 16.40 -1.34 -0.83
CA ILE A 44 15.20 -0.89 -0.11
C ILE A 44 14.32 -2.08 0.28
N ALA A 45 14.03 -2.97 -0.68
CA ALA A 45 13.24 -4.17 -0.39
C ALA A 45 13.91 -5.02 0.71
N ALA A 46 15.23 -5.21 0.62
CA ALA A 46 15.99 -5.91 1.64
C ALA A 46 15.94 -5.20 3.01
N SER A 47 16.05 -3.87 3.05
CA SER A 47 15.93 -3.09 4.30
C SER A 47 14.55 -3.27 4.94
N LEU A 48 13.48 -3.09 4.18
CA LEU A 48 12.10 -3.27 4.65
C LEU A 48 11.84 -4.69 5.14
N LEU A 49 12.43 -5.69 4.46
CA LEU A 49 12.34 -7.09 4.88
C LEU A 49 13.08 -7.37 6.18
N MET A 50 14.31 -6.84 6.31
CA MET A 50 15.08 -6.99 7.53
C MET A 50 14.35 -6.33 8.71
N GLU A 51 13.72 -5.19 8.49
CA GLU A 51 12.86 -4.53 9.48
C GLU A 51 11.70 -5.46 9.89
N GLN A 52 10.98 -6.03 8.93
CA GLN A 52 9.88 -6.93 9.22
C GLN A 52 10.29 -8.22 9.96
N VAL A 53 11.52 -8.70 9.77
CA VAL A 53 12.05 -9.87 10.47
C VAL A 53 12.48 -9.53 11.91
N LEU A 54 12.93 -8.30 12.14
CA LEU A 54 13.42 -7.85 13.46
C LEU A 54 12.29 -7.38 14.38
N VAL A 55 11.13 -7.03 13.83
CA VAL A 55 9.98 -6.54 14.60
C VAL A 55 9.28 -7.70 15.33
N PRO A 56 8.84 -7.52 16.59
CA PRO A 56 8.05 -8.51 17.31
C PRO A 56 6.76 -8.88 16.56
N ARG A 57 6.26 -10.10 16.77
CA ARG A 57 5.02 -10.54 16.11
C ARG A 57 3.84 -9.69 16.59
N PHE A 58 3.16 -9.05 15.65
CA PHE A 58 1.89 -8.37 15.89
C PHE A 58 0.73 -9.37 15.87
N ASN A 59 -0.10 -9.33 16.90
CA ASN A 59 -1.38 -10.01 16.94
C ASN A 59 -2.51 -9.00 16.69
N PHE A 60 -3.06 -9.00 15.49
CA PHE A 60 -4.15 -8.10 15.12
C PHE A 60 -5.51 -8.70 15.47
N ALA A 61 -6.27 -7.96 16.27
CA ALA A 61 -7.62 -8.32 16.70
C ALA A 61 -8.66 -7.29 16.21
N PRO A 62 -9.89 -7.71 15.87
CA PRO A 62 -10.94 -6.76 15.54
C PRO A 62 -11.38 -5.97 16.79
N LYS A 63 -11.55 -4.65 16.64
CA LYS A 63 -12.18 -3.81 17.67
C LYS A 63 -13.71 -3.90 17.55
N LEU A 64 -14.37 -4.43 18.57
CA LEU A 64 -15.82 -4.48 18.73
C LEU A 64 -16.24 -3.79 20.04
N THR A 65 -17.50 -3.39 20.14
CA THR A 65 -18.05 -2.79 21.37
C THR A 65 -18.03 -3.75 22.56
N SER A 66 -18.01 -5.07 22.30
CA SER A 66 -17.92 -6.11 23.32
C SER A 66 -16.48 -6.58 23.60
N THR A 67 -15.47 -6.00 22.94
CA THR A 67 -14.08 -6.39 23.19
C THR A 67 -13.66 -5.96 24.59
N THR A 68 -12.93 -6.83 25.27
CA THR A 68 -12.48 -6.64 26.65
C THR A 68 -10.96 -6.83 26.72
N PRO A 69 -10.30 -6.33 27.78
CA PRO A 69 -8.86 -6.50 27.93
C PRO A 69 -8.49 -7.99 27.93
N THR A 70 -7.56 -8.37 27.06
CA THR A 70 -6.95 -9.71 27.08
C THR A 70 -6.06 -9.86 28.31
N GLU A 71 -6.21 -10.99 29.01
CA GLU A 71 -5.40 -11.33 30.18
C GLU A 71 -3.90 -11.40 29.82
N GLY A 72 -3.06 -10.83 30.68
CA GLY A 72 -1.60 -10.79 30.48
C GLY A 72 -1.10 -9.70 29.53
N PHE A 73 -1.96 -8.83 28.99
CA PHE A 73 -1.54 -7.68 28.19
C PHE A 73 -1.67 -6.37 28.97
N GLU A 74 -0.65 -5.53 28.86
CA GLU A 74 -0.60 -4.19 29.45
C GLU A 74 -0.91 -3.12 28.41
N TYR A 75 -1.88 -2.26 28.70
CA TYR A 75 -2.42 -1.26 27.76
C TYR A 75 -1.91 0.16 28.05
N GLY A 76 -0.66 0.28 28.52
CA GLY A 76 -0.03 1.56 28.86
C GLY A 76 -0.64 2.28 30.06
N GLU A 77 -0.20 3.52 30.31
CA GLU A 77 -0.59 4.31 31.51
C GLU A 77 -2.09 4.58 31.62
N GLY A 78 -2.79 4.69 30.49
CA GLY A 78 -4.23 4.93 30.42
C GLY A 78 -5.09 3.67 30.65
N GLY A 79 -4.49 2.48 30.65
CA GLY A 79 -5.22 1.22 30.66
C GLY A 79 -6.05 1.00 29.40
N TYR A 80 -6.93 -0.01 29.44
CA TYR A 80 -7.80 -0.36 28.32
C TYR A 80 -8.99 0.62 28.20
N ASP A 81 -9.19 1.18 27.01
CA ASP A 81 -10.32 2.04 26.69
C ASP A 81 -11.33 1.30 25.77
N PRO A 82 -12.55 0.99 26.24
CA PRO A 82 -13.54 0.29 25.43
C PRO A 82 -14.01 1.09 24.21
N GLU A 83 -13.89 2.42 24.22
CA GLU A 83 -14.36 3.29 23.14
C GLU A 83 -13.34 3.46 22.01
N LYS A 84 -12.09 3.01 22.19
CA LYS A 84 -11.00 3.17 21.23
C LYS A 84 -10.34 1.86 20.85
N SER A 85 -9.58 1.86 19.75
CA SER A 85 -8.64 0.79 19.43
C SER A 85 -7.48 0.78 20.42
N ASN A 86 -7.23 -0.35 21.08
CA ASN A 86 -6.16 -0.48 22.07
C ASN A 86 -4.94 -1.21 21.52
N VAL A 87 -3.78 -0.91 22.12
CA VAL A 87 -2.55 -1.69 21.92
C VAL A 87 -2.06 -2.20 23.26
N GLY A 88 -2.10 -3.53 23.40
CA GLY A 88 -1.57 -4.26 24.54
C GLY A 88 -0.17 -4.78 24.24
N PHE A 89 0.70 -4.79 25.24
CA PHE A 89 1.99 -5.46 25.19
C PHE A 89 2.07 -6.50 26.31
N ASN A 90 2.51 -7.71 25.99
CA ASN A 90 2.75 -8.77 26.97
C ASN A 90 4.26 -8.90 27.17
N GLU A 91 4.77 -8.51 28.34
CA GLU A 91 6.22 -8.50 28.64
C GLU A 91 6.82 -9.91 28.63
N ASP A 92 6.06 -10.92 29.08
CA ASP A 92 6.54 -12.31 29.18
C ASP A 92 6.80 -12.95 27.81
N SER A 93 5.94 -12.66 26.83
CA SER A 93 6.00 -13.22 25.47
C SER A 93 6.60 -12.27 24.44
N GLY A 94 6.73 -10.97 24.77
CA GLY A 94 7.17 -9.92 23.87
C GLY A 94 6.19 -9.63 22.73
N GLN A 95 4.93 -10.06 22.83
CA GLN A 95 3.93 -9.91 21.78
C GLN A 95 3.10 -8.64 21.95
N PHE A 96 2.77 -8.02 20.83
CA PHE A 96 1.79 -6.95 20.77
C PHE A 96 0.42 -7.48 20.38
N GLN A 97 -0.62 -7.04 21.07
CA GLN A 97 -1.99 -7.14 20.60
C GLN A 97 -2.46 -5.78 20.15
N ILE A 98 -2.91 -5.68 18.90
CA ILE A 98 -3.34 -4.41 18.29
C ILE A 98 -4.78 -4.58 17.82
N GLU A 99 -5.69 -3.82 18.44
CA GLU A 99 -7.09 -3.78 18.02
C GLU A 99 -7.25 -2.86 16.81
N ILE A 100 -7.94 -3.32 15.77
CA ILE A 100 -8.21 -2.55 14.56
C ILE A 100 -9.71 -2.59 14.28
N LYS A 101 -10.30 -1.41 14.08
CA LYS A 101 -11.70 -1.29 13.69
C LYS A 101 -11.86 -1.71 12.23
N GLY A 102 -12.92 -2.48 11.95
CA GLY A 102 -13.22 -2.97 10.59
C GLY A 102 -12.33 -4.12 10.11
N LEU A 103 -11.45 -4.65 10.97
CA LEU A 103 -10.62 -5.79 10.64
C LEU A 103 -11.48 -7.03 10.39
N VAL A 104 -11.25 -7.66 9.24
CA VAL A 104 -11.92 -8.89 8.83
C VAL A 104 -11.22 -10.09 9.46
N GLU A 105 -11.98 -10.98 10.08
CA GLU A 105 -11.45 -12.23 10.61
C GLU A 105 -11.33 -13.30 9.51
N PRO A 106 -10.23 -14.10 9.52
CA PRO A 106 -10.14 -15.27 8.66
C PRO A 106 -11.23 -16.29 9.02
N LYS A 107 -11.76 -16.99 8.02
CA LYS A 107 -12.78 -18.04 8.19
C LYS A 107 -12.23 -19.44 8.02
N SER A 108 -11.18 -19.59 7.23
CA SER A 108 -10.52 -20.88 7.04
C SER A 108 -9.32 -21.04 7.96
N LYS A 109 -9.04 -22.30 8.32
CA LYS A 109 -7.82 -22.66 9.05
C LYS A 109 -6.56 -22.30 8.28
N GLU A 110 -6.62 -22.35 6.95
CA GLU A 110 -5.49 -21.98 6.11
C GLU A 110 -5.22 -20.49 6.18
N ALA A 111 -6.26 -19.65 6.14
CA ALA A 111 -6.10 -18.21 6.31
C ALA A 111 -5.62 -17.83 7.71
N GLU A 112 -6.12 -18.49 8.76
CA GLU A 112 -5.60 -18.34 10.13
C GLU A 112 -4.11 -18.66 10.21
N ARG A 113 -3.70 -19.81 9.65
CA ARG A 113 -2.29 -20.23 9.58
C ARG A 113 -1.45 -19.20 8.85
N ILE A 114 -1.88 -18.73 7.68
CA ILE A 114 -1.16 -17.71 6.92
C ILE A 114 -1.01 -16.42 7.72
N CYS A 115 -2.06 -15.98 8.41
CA CYS A 115 -2.00 -14.77 9.24
C CYS A 115 -1.00 -14.89 10.41
N GLN A 116 -0.82 -16.09 10.97
CA GLN A 116 0.02 -16.33 12.16
C GLN A 116 1.46 -16.72 11.82
N GLU A 117 1.66 -17.48 10.76
CA GLU A 117 2.92 -18.15 10.43
C GLU A 117 3.57 -17.60 9.15
N ASP A 118 2.76 -17.36 8.10
CA ASP A 118 3.28 -17.04 6.75
C ASP A 118 3.10 -15.56 6.36
N ILE A 119 2.64 -14.70 7.27
CA ILE A 119 2.33 -13.30 6.94
C ILE A 119 3.56 -12.54 6.39
N ASN A 120 4.75 -12.91 6.87
CA ASN A 120 6.00 -12.35 6.39
C ASN A 120 6.31 -12.77 4.94
N GLU A 121 5.85 -13.93 4.47
CA GLU A 121 5.98 -14.32 3.07
C GLU A 121 5.11 -13.47 2.15
N VAL A 122 3.89 -13.14 2.60
CA VAL A 122 2.98 -12.23 1.89
C VAL A 122 3.59 -10.83 1.80
N ILE A 123 4.07 -10.32 2.93
CA ILE A 123 4.78 -9.04 2.99
C ILE A 123 6.00 -9.07 2.07
N THR A 124 6.75 -10.18 2.06
CA THR A 124 7.92 -10.34 1.19
C THR A 124 7.55 -10.26 -0.27
N ALA A 125 6.52 -10.99 -0.69
CA ALA A 125 6.04 -10.93 -2.07
C ALA A 125 5.60 -9.50 -2.45
N PHE A 126 4.96 -8.78 -1.52
CA PHE A 126 4.52 -7.40 -1.72
C PHE A 126 5.68 -6.43 -1.88
N VAL A 127 6.64 -6.40 -0.95
CA VAL A 127 7.77 -5.46 -1.02
C VAL A 127 8.75 -5.80 -2.13
N GLN A 128 8.74 -7.04 -2.65
CA GLN A 128 9.55 -7.42 -3.80
C GLN A 128 8.86 -7.14 -5.15
N ASP A 129 7.54 -6.97 -5.17
CA ASP A 129 6.78 -6.71 -6.38
C ASP A 129 7.23 -5.41 -7.04
N LYS A 130 7.55 -5.50 -8.33
CA LYS A 130 8.11 -4.37 -9.09
C LYS A 130 7.11 -3.22 -9.20
N GLN A 131 5.84 -3.53 -9.48
CA GLN A 131 4.81 -2.51 -9.66
C GLN A 131 4.51 -1.81 -8.33
N VAL A 132 4.44 -2.57 -7.23
CA VAL A 132 4.28 -2.01 -5.88
C VAL A 132 5.40 -1.04 -5.55
N LYS A 133 6.66 -1.46 -5.69
CA LYS A 133 7.83 -0.62 -5.36
C LYS A 133 7.94 0.61 -6.25
N GLU A 134 7.87 0.44 -7.56
CA GLU A 134 8.04 1.55 -8.51
C GLU A 134 6.99 2.63 -8.25
N ARG A 135 5.72 2.24 -8.09
CA ARG A 135 4.66 3.20 -7.81
C ARG A 135 4.76 3.76 -6.40
N GLY A 136 4.95 2.90 -5.40
CA GLY A 136 5.05 3.32 -4.00
C GLY A 136 6.17 4.33 -3.75
N LEU A 137 7.27 4.27 -4.51
CA LEU A 137 8.40 5.17 -4.35
C LEU A 137 8.36 6.39 -5.27
N PHE A 138 7.85 6.26 -6.50
CA PHE A 138 8.06 7.29 -7.53
C PHE A 138 6.79 7.87 -8.15
N ASP A 139 5.61 7.34 -7.81
CA ASP A 139 4.33 7.84 -8.33
C ASP A 139 3.71 8.82 -7.32
N GLU A 140 3.95 10.12 -7.50
CA GLU A 140 3.41 11.18 -6.63
C GLU A 140 1.87 11.26 -6.65
N GLU A 141 1.25 10.79 -7.73
CA GLU A 141 -0.22 10.75 -7.88
C GLU A 141 -0.83 9.42 -7.42
N LEU A 142 -0.03 8.54 -6.80
CA LEU A 142 -0.50 7.25 -6.31
C LEU A 142 -1.61 7.41 -5.28
N VAL A 143 -2.74 6.75 -5.55
CA VAL A 143 -3.74 6.45 -4.53
C VAL A 143 -3.27 5.18 -3.80
N PRO A 144 -2.91 5.23 -2.50
CA PRO A 144 -2.27 4.11 -1.79
C PRO A 144 -3.01 2.78 -1.90
N GLU A 145 -4.35 2.82 -1.93
CA GLU A 145 -5.22 1.67 -2.09
C GLU A 145 -5.01 0.92 -3.42
N GLU A 146 -4.45 1.55 -4.46
CA GLU A 146 -4.04 0.81 -5.66
C GLU A 146 -3.01 -0.27 -5.35
N ILE A 147 -2.09 -0.02 -4.40
CA ILE A 147 -1.09 -1.00 -4.00
C ILE A 147 -1.53 -1.79 -2.77
N THR A 148 -2.02 -1.14 -1.71
CA THR A 148 -2.35 -1.79 -0.42
C THR A 148 -3.60 -2.67 -0.51
N VAL A 149 -4.55 -2.30 -1.38
CA VAL A 149 -5.77 -3.06 -1.59
C VAL A 149 -5.64 -3.98 -2.80
N VAL A 150 -5.48 -3.39 -3.99
CA VAL A 150 -5.67 -4.14 -5.23
C VAL A 150 -4.48 -5.04 -5.52
N ARG A 151 -3.27 -4.45 -5.52
CA ARG A 151 -2.06 -5.21 -5.84
C ARG A 151 -1.73 -6.25 -4.77
N MET A 152 -1.85 -5.90 -3.48
CA MET A 152 -1.69 -6.85 -2.38
C MET A 152 -2.68 -8.02 -2.48
N GLY A 153 -3.97 -7.74 -2.70
CA GLY A 153 -4.98 -8.79 -2.85
C GLY A 153 -4.68 -9.74 -4.02
N LYS A 154 -4.19 -9.20 -5.14
CA LYS A 154 -3.74 -9.99 -6.28
C LYS A 154 -2.53 -10.87 -5.93
N ILE A 155 -1.52 -10.33 -5.26
CA ILE A 155 -0.33 -11.08 -4.83
C ILE A 155 -0.71 -12.26 -3.92
N ILE A 156 -1.64 -12.04 -2.99
CA ILE A 156 -2.16 -13.10 -2.11
C ILE A 156 -2.89 -14.15 -2.93
N LYS A 157 -3.74 -13.76 -3.88
CA LYS A 157 -4.50 -14.69 -4.72
C LYS A 157 -3.60 -15.48 -5.69
N ASP A 158 -2.55 -14.86 -6.22
CA ASP A 158 -1.56 -15.53 -7.07
C ASP A 158 -0.76 -16.58 -6.27
N ARG A 159 -0.48 -16.31 -4.99
CA ARG A 159 0.24 -17.23 -4.09
C ARG A 159 -0.65 -18.32 -3.51
N TYR A 160 -1.89 -17.99 -3.18
CA TYR A 160 -2.87 -18.89 -2.58
C TYR A 160 -4.18 -18.88 -3.39
N PRO A 161 -4.21 -19.55 -4.57
CA PRO A 161 -5.33 -19.46 -5.51
C PRO A 161 -6.67 -19.97 -4.96
N ASP A 162 -6.63 -20.88 -3.99
CA ASP A 162 -7.82 -21.54 -3.44
C ASP A 162 -8.52 -20.73 -2.34
N LEU A 163 -7.92 -19.63 -1.86
CA LEU A 163 -8.52 -18.82 -0.79
C LEU A 163 -9.76 -18.09 -1.27
N GLU A 164 -10.80 -18.08 -0.44
CA GLU A 164 -11.98 -17.26 -0.67
C GLU A 164 -11.68 -15.77 -0.49
N GLU A 165 -12.50 -14.91 -1.10
CA GLU A 165 -12.30 -13.46 -1.06
C GLU A 165 -12.21 -12.88 0.36
N ASN A 166 -13.00 -13.43 1.29
CA ASN A 166 -12.98 -12.98 2.68
C ASN A 166 -11.65 -13.28 3.37
N ASP A 167 -11.09 -14.46 3.12
CA ASP A 167 -9.79 -14.86 3.67
C ASP A 167 -8.64 -14.08 3.05
N VAL A 168 -8.71 -13.81 1.73
CA VAL A 168 -7.76 -12.93 1.05
C VAL A 168 -7.76 -11.54 1.69
N GLU A 169 -8.94 -10.97 1.96
CA GLU A 169 -9.06 -9.68 2.62
C GLU A 169 -8.52 -9.71 4.06
N ALA A 170 -8.80 -10.78 4.83
CA ALA A 170 -8.29 -10.93 6.19
C ALA A 170 -6.74 -10.95 6.25
N ILE A 171 -6.09 -11.65 5.32
CA ILE A 171 -4.63 -11.71 5.20
C ILE A 171 -4.07 -10.37 4.74
N ARG A 172 -4.70 -9.77 3.71
CA ARG A 172 -4.30 -8.47 3.13
C ARG A 172 -4.26 -7.37 4.18
N GLN A 173 -5.33 -7.24 4.96
CA GLN A 173 -5.45 -6.23 6.01
C GLN A 173 -4.34 -6.36 7.06
N ARG A 174 -4.03 -7.59 7.48
CA ARG A 174 -2.96 -7.86 8.45
C ARG A 174 -1.57 -7.59 7.88
N ALA A 175 -1.34 -7.93 6.61
CA ALA A 175 -0.06 -7.67 5.95
C ALA A 175 0.21 -6.16 5.82
N VAL A 176 -0.79 -5.38 5.41
CA VAL A 176 -0.68 -3.91 5.29
C VAL A 176 -0.58 -3.26 6.67
N ALA A 177 -1.35 -3.72 7.67
CA ALA A 177 -1.26 -3.23 9.04
C ALA A 177 0.14 -3.45 9.63
N ALA A 178 0.70 -4.67 9.49
CA ALA A 178 2.05 -4.97 9.94
C ALA A 178 3.09 -4.03 9.30
N LEU A 179 3.03 -3.85 7.98
CA LEU A 179 3.92 -2.94 7.27
C LEU A 179 3.79 -1.50 7.79
N ASN A 180 2.59 -0.94 7.78
CA ASN A 180 2.39 0.47 8.10
C ASN A 180 2.66 0.79 9.57
N ILE A 181 2.38 -0.12 10.50
CA ILE A 181 2.71 0.06 11.93
C ILE A 181 4.22 0.00 12.14
N THR A 182 4.92 -0.95 11.53
CA THR A 182 6.39 -1.00 11.57
C THR A 182 7.01 0.30 11.06
N GLN A 183 6.54 0.78 9.91
CA GLN A 183 7.03 2.02 9.30
C GLN A 183 6.70 3.25 10.17
N GLY A 184 5.48 3.34 10.68
CA GLY A 184 5.05 4.43 11.55
C GLY A 184 5.80 4.46 12.89
N ALA A 185 6.05 3.29 13.49
CA ALA A 185 6.85 3.17 14.71
C ALA A 185 8.28 3.70 14.50
N LYS A 186 8.90 3.35 13.38
CA LYS A 186 10.24 3.82 13.03
C LYS A 186 10.28 5.34 12.84
N ALA A 187 9.32 5.91 12.12
CA ALA A 187 9.22 7.36 11.94
C ALA A 187 9.06 8.08 13.29
N ALA A 188 8.31 7.50 14.23
CA ALA A 188 8.12 8.07 15.57
C ALA A 188 9.39 8.06 16.44
N VAL A 189 10.31 7.11 16.20
CA VAL A 189 11.63 7.03 16.83
C VAL A 189 12.61 8.01 16.17
N LEU A 190 12.69 8.01 14.84
CA LEU A 190 13.63 8.85 14.08
C LEU A 190 13.26 10.34 14.09
N GLY A 191 11.97 10.68 14.22
CA GLY A 191 11.50 12.07 14.29
C GLY A 191 11.78 12.77 15.62
N ASN A 192 12.39 12.07 16.59
CA ASN A 192 12.60 12.56 17.96
C ASN A 192 14.09 12.93 18.19
N ASP A 193 14.66 13.71 17.27
CA ASP A 193 16.06 14.20 17.23
C ASP A 193 16.39 15.23 18.36
N GLY A 194 15.82 15.08 19.55
CA GLY A 194 15.85 16.12 20.60
C GLY A 194 15.82 15.65 22.06
N ASP A 195 16.07 14.38 22.38
CA ASP A 195 16.22 13.96 23.78
C ASP A 195 17.42 13.00 23.94
N ASP A 196 18.41 13.43 24.73
CA ASP A 196 19.76 12.85 24.93
C ASP A 196 19.77 11.51 25.72
N ASN A 197 18.70 10.73 25.66
CA ASN A 197 18.65 9.39 26.25
C ASN A 197 18.36 8.37 25.16
N GLU A 198 19.39 7.87 24.47
CA GLU A 198 19.26 6.74 23.55
C GLU A 198 18.67 5.54 24.32
N PRO A 199 17.40 5.15 24.08
CA PRO A 199 16.89 3.90 24.59
C PRO A 199 17.64 2.77 23.87
N SER A 200 17.85 1.64 24.53
CA SER A 200 18.39 0.46 23.84
C SER A 200 17.52 0.16 22.61
N ALA A 201 18.14 -0.22 21.48
CA ALA A 201 17.46 -0.37 20.19
C ALA A 201 16.18 -1.24 20.25
N ASN A 202 16.11 -2.19 21.18
CA ASN A 202 14.94 -3.05 21.39
C ASN A 202 13.77 -2.34 22.10
N THR A 203 14.04 -1.41 23.02
CA THR A 203 13.00 -0.63 23.70
C THR A 203 12.49 0.51 22.81
N ALA A 204 13.38 1.11 22.00
CA ALA A 204 13.02 2.19 21.09
C ALA A 204 11.91 1.80 20.09
N LEU A 205 11.97 0.58 19.54
CA LEU A 205 10.93 0.08 18.65
C LEU A 205 9.61 -0.17 19.40
N ILE A 206 9.67 -0.75 20.60
CA ILE A 206 8.48 -1.00 21.44
C ILE A 206 7.79 0.32 21.78
N ASP A 207 8.56 1.32 22.20
CA ASP A 207 8.07 2.66 22.50
C ASP A 207 7.57 3.38 21.25
N GLY A 208 8.20 3.15 20.09
CA GLY A 208 7.76 3.64 18.78
C GLY A 208 6.39 3.07 18.39
N VAL A 209 6.19 1.75 18.52
CA VAL A 209 4.89 1.09 18.26
C VAL A 209 3.83 1.62 19.22
N ARG A 210 4.16 1.71 20.52
CA ARG A 210 3.26 2.27 21.54
C ARG A 210 2.89 3.72 21.20
N LYS A 211 3.85 4.57 20.81
CA LYS A 211 3.62 5.98 20.45
C LYS A 211 2.84 6.11 19.15
N PHE A 212 3.09 5.27 18.15
CA PHE A 212 2.32 5.25 16.91
C PHE A 212 0.87 4.86 17.20
N ALA A 213 0.66 3.78 17.95
CA ALA A 213 -0.65 3.33 18.39
C ALA A 213 -1.41 4.38 19.23
N LEU A 214 -0.73 5.04 20.17
CA LEU A 214 -1.32 6.07 21.02
C LEU A 214 -1.58 7.39 20.27
N SER A 215 -0.81 7.69 19.22
CA SER A 215 -1.01 8.90 18.40
C SER A 215 -2.17 8.75 17.43
N VAL A 216 -2.48 7.51 17.00
CA VAL A 216 -3.67 7.19 16.21
C VAL A 216 -4.83 6.87 17.15
N ARG A 217 -5.62 7.90 17.50
CA ARG A 217 -6.75 7.80 18.43
C ARG A 217 -7.72 6.65 18.12
N ASP A 218 -7.93 6.35 16.84
CA ASP A 218 -8.77 5.24 16.38
C ASP A 218 -8.10 4.56 15.19
N LEU A 219 -7.52 3.38 15.42
CA LEU A 219 -6.91 2.58 14.37
C LEU A 219 -8.02 1.87 13.58
N ASP A 220 -8.26 2.35 12.37
CA ASP A 220 -9.25 1.84 11.41
C ASP A 220 -8.54 1.26 10.18
N ILE A 221 -9.07 0.17 9.63
CA ILE A 221 -8.49 -0.45 8.45
C ILE A 221 -8.51 0.47 7.23
N ASP A 222 -9.53 1.31 7.08
CA ASP A 222 -9.60 2.25 5.95
C ASP A 222 -8.48 3.32 6.05
N LEU A 223 -8.09 3.70 7.27
CA LEU A 223 -6.93 4.58 7.50
C LEU A 223 -5.61 3.87 7.19
N ILE A 224 -5.48 2.60 7.59
CA ILE A 224 -4.29 1.80 7.33
C ILE A 224 -4.09 1.61 5.82
N ASP A 225 -5.15 1.34 5.07
CA ASP A 225 -5.09 1.14 3.61
C ASP A 225 -4.67 2.41 2.86
N ALA A 226 -5.01 3.59 3.39
CA ALA A 226 -4.65 4.89 2.85
C ALA A 226 -3.19 5.30 3.12
N ILE A 227 -2.39 4.48 3.81
CA ILE A 227 -0.97 4.78 4.07
C ILE A 227 -0.10 4.04 3.06
N ASN A 228 0.76 4.79 2.37
CA ASN A 228 1.79 4.22 1.49
C ASN A 228 2.97 3.68 2.33
N PRO A 229 3.25 2.36 2.33
CA PRO A 229 4.31 1.77 3.14
C PRO A 229 5.74 2.16 2.71
N PHE A 230 5.91 2.75 1.53
CA PHE A 230 7.21 3.13 0.96
C PHE A 230 7.62 4.58 1.22
N GLY A 231 6.78 5.38 1.89
CA GLY A 231 7.06 6.80 2.13
C GLY A 231 8.43 7.07 2.78
N GLU A 232 8.77 6.30 3.82
CA GLU A 232 10.07 6.38 4.49
C GLU A 232 11.24 6.01 3.57
N ALA A 233 11.06 5.00 2.72
CA ALA A 233 12.09 4.57 1.80
C ALA A 233 12.40 5.63 0.73
N TYR A 234 11.40 6.43 0.32
CA TYR A 234 11.64 7.59 -0.54
C TYR A 234 12.53 8.64 0.13
N SER A 235 12.34 8.90 1.43
CA SER A 235 13.17 9.87 2.17
C SER A 235 14.65 9.47 2.20
N ILE A 236 14.93 8.17 2.24
CA ILE A 236 16.28 7.60 2.18
C ILE A 236 16.84 7.74 0.76
N LEU A 237 16.03 7.44 -0.27
CA LEU A 237 16.41 7.63 -1.68
C LEU A 237 16.81 9.08 -1.96
N ALA A 238 15.97 10.03 -1.54
CA ALA A 238 16.17 11.46 -1.74
C ALA A 238 17.47 12.00 -1.10
N LYS A 239 18.01 11.33 -0.08
CA LYS A 239 19.30 11.67 0.54
C LYS A 239 20.50 11.12 -0.23
N SER A 240 20.30 10.11 -1.07
CA SER A 240 21.36 9.34 -1.73
C SER A 240 21.48 9.58 -3.24
N MET A 241 20.41 10.07 -3.87
CA MET A 241 20.32 10.33 -5.31
C MET A 241 20.11 11.81 -5.59
N ASP A 242 20.51 12.26 -6.78
CA ASP A 242 20.25 13.63 -7.22
C ASP A 242 18.79 13.83 -7.67
N GLU A 243 18.32 15.07 -7.55
CA GLU A 243 16.93 15.46 -7.85
C GLU A 243 16.56 15.21 -9.32
N ASP A 244 17.49 15.42 -10.25
CA ASP A 244 17.24 15.24 -11.69
C ASP A 244 16.99 13.77 -12.03
N SER A 245 17.81 12.86 -11.49
CA SER A 245 17.60 11.41 -11.62
C SER A 245 16.25 10.97 -11.04
N LEU A 246 15.88 11.46 -9.85
CA LEU A 246 14.60 11.11 -9.23
C LEU A 246 13.40 11.59 -10.06
N LYS A 247 13.46 12.81 -10.58
CA LYS A 247 12.40 13.35 -11.47
C LYS A 247 12.28 12.56 -12.78
N GLN A 248 13.41 12.15 -13.37
CA GLN A 248 13.40 11.33 -14.57
C GLN A 248 12.70 10.00 -14.31
N VAL A 249 13.05 9.30 -13.24
CA VAL A 249 12.42 8.03 -12.88
C VAL A 249 10.94 8.21 -12.58
N ALA A 250 10.57 9.21 -11.78
CA ALA A 250 9.17 9.53 -11.48
C ALA A 250 8.36 9.79 -12.75
N SER A 251 8.90 10.53 -13.73
CA SER A 251 8.21 10.80 -14.99
C SER A 251 7.97 9.53 -15.82
N VAL A 252 8.92 8.60 -15.83
CA VAL A 252 8.80 7.31 -16.53
C VAL A 252 7.79 6.41 -15.84
N ILE A 253 7.77 6.38 -14.50
CA ILE A 253 6.81 5.59 -13.74
C ILE A 253 5.38 6.15 -13.87
N ALA A 254 5.20 7.46 -13.75
CA ALA A 254 3.91 8.12 -13.93
C ALA A 254 3.32 7.87 -15.33
N ALA A 255 4.16 7.82 -16.36
CA ALA A 255 3.74 7.50 -17.73
C ALA A 255 3.31 6.03 -17.93
N LYS A 256 3.70 5.10 -17.04
CA LYS A 256 3.40 3.66 -17.14
C LYS A 256 2.04 3.27 -16.54
N ARG A 257 1.12 4.21 -16.28
CA ARG A 257 -0.17 3.89 -15.65
C ARG A 257 -0.95 2.86 -16.48
N ASN A 258 -1.07 1.66 -15.92
CA ASN A 258 -1.76 0.55 -16.57
C ASN A 258 -3.27 0.81 -16.59
N PRO A 259 -3.98 0.47 -17.69
CA PRO A 259 -5.43 0.48 -17.71
C PRO A 259 -6.00 -0.47 -16.65
N VAL A 260 -7.09 -0.07 -15.99
CA VAL A 260 -7.81 -0.93 -15.04
C VAL A 260 -8.20 -2.25 -15.73
N THR A 261 -7.70 -3.36 -15.20
CA THR A 261 -7.98 -4.70 -15.71
C THR A 261 -9.36 -5.20 -15.24
N PRO A 262 -9.92 -6.26 -15.84
CA PRO A 262 -11.21 -6.80 -15.42
C PRO A 262 -11.26 -7.17 -13.93
N ASP A 263 -10.24 -7.82 -13.40
CA ASP A 263 -10.22 -8.25 -11.99
C ASP A 263 -10.14 -7.06 -11.04
N GLU A 264 -9.32 -6.06 -11.36
CA GLU A 264 -9.19 -4.83 -10.57
C GLU A 264 -10.51 -4.04 -10.58
N ALA A 265 -11.21 -4.00 -11.71
CA ALA A 265 -12.50 -3.35 -11.82
C ALA A 265 -13.56 -4.00 -10.92
N VAL A 266 -13.52 -5.33 -10.73
CA VAL A 266 -14.41 -6.04 -9.77
C VAL A 266 -14.13 -5.55 -8.35
N THR A 267 -12.86 -5.50 -7.95
CA THR A 267 -12.42 -5.05 -6.63
C THR A 267 -12.90 -3.61 -6.35
N TRP A 268 -12.72 -2.70 -7.31
CA TRP A 268 -13.19 -1.32 -7.19
C TRP A 268 -14.71 -1.19 -7.18
N ALA A 269 -15.42 -1.97 -8.00
CA ALA A 269 -16.88 -1.96 -8.04
C ALA A 269 -17.50 -2.43 -6.72
N LYS A 270 -16.91 -3.43 -6.06
CA LYS A 270 -17.34 -3.88 -4.72
C LYS A 270 -17.15 -2.78 -3.68
N ARG A 271 -16.01 -2.08 -3.70
CA ARG A 271 -15.75 -0.93 -2.81
C ARG A 271 -16.68 0.25 -3.09
N ALA A 272 -16.91 0.58 -4.36
CA ALA A 272 -17.90 1.57 -4.77
C ALA A 272 -19.32 1.22 -4.28
N SER A 273 -19.67 -0.07 -4.24
CA SER A 273 -20.95 -0.56 -3.70
C SER A 273 -21.02 -0.37 -2.17
N LYS A 274 -19.93 -0.66 -1.44
CA LYS A 274 -19.82 -0.39 0.01
C LYS A 274 -19.95 1.12 0.27
N PHE A 275 -19.18 1.96 -0.42
CA PHE A 275 -19.27 3.42 -0.35
C PHE A 275 -20.70 3.92 -0.55
N LYS A 276 -21.42 3.36 -1.54
CA LYS A 276 -22.82 3.73 -1.79
C LYS A 276 -23.76 3.39 -0.65
N LYS A 277 -23.55 2.25 0.02
CA LYS A 277 -24.34 1.86 1.19
C LYS A 277 -24.08 2.81 2.37
N ASP A 278 -22.83 3.18 2.58
CA ASP A 278 -22.41 3.97 3.74
C ASP A 278 -22.75 5.46 3.55
N MET A 279 -22.52 6.02 2.36
CA MET A 279 -22.71 7.44 2.04
C MET A 279 -24.08 7.76 1.43
N GLY A 280 -24.89 6.75 1.13
CA GLY A 280 -26.20 6.92 0.47
C GLY A 280 -26.16 7.40 -0.98
N ARG A 281 -24.97 7.56 -1.57
CA ARG A 281 -24.73 8.03 -2.95
C ARG A 281 -23.61 7.25 -3.62
N SER A 282 -23.67 7.10 -4.94
CA SER A 282 -22.54 6.51 -5.70
C SER A 282 -21.29 7.42 -5.63
N PRO A 283 -20.07 6.85 -5.72
CA PRO A 283 -18.86 7.65 -5.86
C PRO A 283 -18.86 8.41 -7.19
N SER A 284 -18.21 9.57 -7.22
CA SER A 284 -18.18 10.48 -8.37
C SER A 284 -16.82 10.50 -9.08
N LEU A 285 -16.86 10.49 -10.42
CA LEU A 285 -15.66 10.69 -11.27
C LEU A 285 -15.08 12.10 -11.16
N THR A 286 -15.86 13.06 -10.65
CA THR A 286 -15.44 14.46 -10.45
C THR A 286 -15.18 14.79 -8.98
N ALA A 287 -15.09 13.78 -8.11
CA ALA A 287 -14.75 14.01 -6.71
C ALA A 287 -13.36 14.64 -6.59
N THR A 288 -13.17 15.47 -5.57
CA THR A 288 -11.84 16.02 -5.23
C THR A 288 -10.94 14.95 -4.63
N ASP A 289 -11.54 13.98 -3.93
CA ASP A 289 -10.84 12.83 -3.38
C ASP A 289 -10.41 11.88 -4.51
N PRO A 290 -9.09 11.66 -4.68
CA PRO A 290 -8.56 10.70 -5.66
C PRO A 290 -9.08 9.28 -5.44
N TYR A 291 -9.31 8.87 -4.19
CA TYR A 291 -9.82 7.53 -3.87
C TYR A 291 -11.27 7.36 -4.30
N GLU A 292 -12.14 8.32 -4.02
CA GLU A 292 -13.52 8.32 -4.53
C GLU A 292 -13.56 8.28 -6.07
N ARG A 293 -12.70 9.07 -6.73
CA ARG A 293 -12.59 9.05 -8.20
C ARG A 293 -12.19 7.67 -8.71
N LEU A 294 -11.19 7.05 -8.10
CA LEU A 294 -10.71 5.73 -8.48
C LEU A 294 -11.80 4.66 -8.34
N MET A 295 -12.57 4.70 -7.24
CA MET A 295 -13.73 3.83 -7.06
C MET A 295 -14.77 4.03 -8.17
N ALA A 296 -15.04 5.28 -8.56
CA ALA A 296 -15.97 5.59 -9.65
C ALA A 296 -15.46 5.14 -11.03
N GLU A 297 -14.15 5.32 -11.30
CA GLU A 297 -13.48 4.87 -12.52
C GLU A 297 -13.54 3.34 -12.63
N GLY A 298 -13.22 2.63 -11.55
CA GLY A 298 -13.28 1.17 -11.48
C GLY A 298 -14.70 0.62 -11.63
N ALA A 299 -15.70 1.24 -11.00
CA ALA A 299 -17.11 0.86 -11.19
C ALA A 299 -17.57 1.07 -12.65
N THR A 300 -17.11 2.14 -13.30
CA THR A 300 -17.39 2.40 -14.72
C THR A 300 -16.71 1.36 -15.61
N ALA A 301 -15.46 1.03 -15.33
CA ALA A 301 -14.71 -0.02 -16.04
C ALA A 301 -15.39 -1.38 -15.89
N PHE A 302 -15.87 -1.73 -14.69
CA PHE A 302 -16.61 -2.96 -14.44
C PHE A 302 -17.88 -3.04 -15.30
N MET A 303 -18.67 -1.97 -15.35
CA MET A 303 -19.87 -1.92 -16.20
C MET A 303 -19.55 -2.03 -17.69
N ARG A 304 -18.41 -1.47 -18.13
CA ARG A 304 -17.92 -1.64 -19.51
C ARG A 304 -17.54 -3.09 -19.78
N PHE A 305 -16.68 -3.70 -18.97
CA PHE A 305 -16.23 -5.08 -19.13
C PHE A 305 -17.38 -6.09 -19.05
N ARG A 306 -18.40 -5.83 -18.21
CA ARG A 306 -19.63 -6.62 -18.17
C ARG A 306 -20.39 -6.57 -19.50
N LYS A 307 -20.51 -5.40 -20.13
CA LYS A 307 -21.13 -5.27 -21.46
C LYS A 307 -20.33 -5.96 -22.56
N GLU A 308 -19.01 -6.03 -22.39
CA GLU A 308 -18.09 -6.74 -23.28
C GLU A 308 -18.05 -8.26 -23.05
N GLY A 309 -18.82 -8.79 -22.08
CA GLY A 309 -18.89 -10.23 -21.80
C GLY A 309 -17.67 -10.78 -21.07
N LYS A 310 -16.92 -9.95 -20.33
CA LYS A 310 -15.69 -10.36 -19.63
C LYS A 310 -15.90 -11.10 -18.31
N TYR A 311 -17.13 -11.21 -17.81
CA TYR A 311 -17.41 -11.72 -16.45
C TYR A 311 -18.43 -12.85 -16.36
N GLU A 312 -18.90 -13.38 -17.50
CA GLU A 312 -19.97 -14.40 -17.62
C GLU A 312 -21.08 -14.36 -16.54
#